data_AF-A0A7Y5GKW6-F1
#
_entry.id   AF-A0A7Y5GKW6-F1
#
_cell.length_a   1.000
_cell.length_b   1.000
_cell.length_c   1.000
_cell.angle_alpha   90.00
_cell.angle_beta   90.00
_cell.angle_gamma   90.00
#
_symmetry.space_group_name_H-M   'P 1'
#
loop_
_entity.id
_entity.type
_entity.pdbx_description
1 polymer ?
#
loop_
_entity_poly.entity_id
_entity_poly.type
_entity_poly.pdbx_seq_one_letter_code
_entity_poly.pdbx_strand_id
1 'polypeptide(L)'
;MGTTEIELKRSGTKRKERDTGSAENKVEKMAEYGLNNREIADILEYDENTLKRHFEIFLVKGRANLRQKLKRKQIDIALKGNVAMLIWLGKQYLEQADNSKDFNELKVILERKELGN
;
A
#
# COMPACT_ATOMS: atom_id res chain seq x y z
N MET A 1 -34.76 -39.93 -46.14
CA MET A 1 -33.41 -39.67 -46.66
C MET A 1 -33.22 -38.15 -46.57
N GLY A 2 -32.62 -37.53 -45.57
CA GLY A 2 -31.49 -37.94 -44.73
C GLY A 2 -30.23 -37.28 -45.27
N THR A 3 -30.02 -35.99 -44.93
CA THR A 3 -28.72 -35.27 -44.86
C THR A 3 -29.01 -33.81 -44.43
N THR A 4 -29.04 -33.54 -43.12
CA THR A 4 -27.95 -32.95 -42.31
C THR A 4 -27.68 -31.47 -42.62
N GLU A 5 -28.31 -30.63 -41.80
CA GLU A 5 -27.86 -29.28 -41.46
C GLU A 5 -26.40 -29.31 -41.01
N ILE A 6 -25.51 -28.64 -41.75
CA ILE A 6 -24.16 -28.35 -41.28
C ILE A 6 -24.25 -27.03 -40.52
N GLU A 7 -24.55 -27.10 -39.23
CA GLU A 7 -24.30 -25.99 -38.31
C GLU A 7 -22.79 -25.78 -38.18
N LEU A 8 -22.29 -24.70 -38.78
CA LEU A 8 -21.00 -24.10 -38.42
C LEU A 8 -21.05 -23.64 -36.97
N LYS A 9 -20.67 -24.51 -36.03
CA LYS A 9 -20.32 -24.10 -34.66
C LYS A 9 -19.01 -23.32 -34.67
N ARG A 10 -19.07 -22.04 -35.02
CA ARG A 10 -18.12 -21.05 -34.48
C ARG A 10 -18.42 -20.93 -33.00
N SER A 11 -17.81 -21.81 -32.21
CA SER A 11 -17.80 -21.69 -30.75
C SER A 11 -16.98 -20.46 -30.37
N GLY A 12 -17.60 -19.29 -30.48
CA GLY A 12 -17.14 -18.10 -29.81
C GLY A 12 -17.14 -18.41 -28.31
N THR A 13 -15.95 -18.58 -27.74
CA THR A 13 -15.76 -18.77 -26.30
C THR A 13 -16.52 -17.67 -25.57
N LYS A 14 -17.62 -18.04 -24.90
CA LYS A 14 -18.41 -17.12 -24.08
C LYS A 14 -17.45 -16.41 -23.13
N ARG A 15 -17.31 -15.09 -23.25
CA ARG A 15 -16.62 -14.25 -22.27
C ARG A 15 -17.30 -14.48 -20.92
N LYS A 16 -16.63 -15.22 -20.03
CA LYS A 16 -17.13 -15.55 -18.71
C LYS A 16 -17.29 -14.25 -17.91
N GLU A 17 -18.51 -13.98 -17.48
CA GLU A 17 -18.90 -12.80 -16.73
C GLU A 17 -18.19 -12.76 -15.36
N ARG A 18 -17.55 -11.62 -15.06
CA ARG A 18 -17.19 -11.07 -13.73
C ARG A 18 -16.98 -12.10 -12.60
N ASP A 19 -15.76 -12.61 -12.50
CA ASP A 19 -15.32 -13.52 -11.45
C ASP A 19 -15.14 -12.80 -10.09
N THR A 20 -16.12 -12.98 -9.20
CA THR A 20 -16.05 -12.64 -7.77
C THR A 20 -15.60 -13.84 -6.92
N GLY A 21 -15.05 -14.91 -7.52
CA GLY A 21 -15.05 -16.25 -6.93
C GLY A 21 -13.72 -16.88 -6.51
N SER A 22 -12.56 -16.39 -6.95
CA SER A 22 -11.27 -17.05 -6.67
C SER A 22 -10.69 -16.72 -5.29
N ALA A 23 -10.07 -17.70 -4.62
CA ALA A 23 -9.45 -17.53 -3.29
C ALA A 23 -8.38 -16.43 -3.28
N GLU A 24 -7.65 -16.31 -4.38
CA GLU A 24 -6.65 -15.28 -4.66
C GLU A 24 -7.22 -13.87 -4.54
N ASN A 25 -8.38 -13.62 -5.15
CA ASN A 25 -9.05 -12.32 -5.10
C ASN A 25 -9.51 -11.99 -3.67
N LYS A 26 -9.96 -12.98 -2.90
CA LYS A 26 -10.34 -12.81 -1.49
C LYS A 26 -9.12 -12.43 -0.65
N VAL A 27 -8.00 -13.15 -0.81
CA VAL A 27 -6.73 -12.84 -0.12
C VAL A 27 -6.26 -11.44 -0.45
N GLU A 28 -6.22 -11.06 -1.73
CA GLU A 28 -5.80 -9.71 -2.14
C GLU A 28 -6.70 -8.64 -1.51
N LYS A 29 -8.03 -8.83 -1.54
CA LYS A 29 -8.99 -7.87 -0.99
C LYS A 29 -8.87 -7.74 0.52
N MET A 30 -8.81 -8.84 1.25
CA MET A 30 -8.60 -8.82 2.70
C MET A 30 -7.28 -8.14 3.04
N ALA A 31 -6.22 -8.41 2.27
CA ALA A 31 -4.94 -7.79 2.47
C ALA A 31 -4.95 -6.27 2.19
N GLU A 32 -5.71 -5.85 1.19
CA GLU A 32 -6.00 -4.45 0.84
C GLU A 32 -6.79 -3.71 1.93
N TYR A 33 -7.59 -4.42 2.74
CA TYR A 33 -8.27 -3.85 3.91
C TYR A 33 -7.41 -3.83 5.17
N GLY A 34 -6.22 -4.45 5.16
CA GLY A 34 -5.26 -4.39 6.26
C GLY A 34 -5.28 -5.57 7.22
N LEU A 35 -6.08 -6.61 6.96
CA LEU A 35 -6.08 -7.83 7.77
C LEU A 35 -4.72 -8.51 7.70
N ASN A 36 -4.13 -8.93 8.81
CA ASN A 36 -2.84 -9.63 8.82
C ASN A 36 -2.95 -11.06 8.26
N ASN A 37 -1.80 -11.73 8.03
CA ASN A 37 -1.80 -13.04 7.38
C ASN A 37 -2.50 -14.12 8.22
N ARG A 38 -2.44 -14.03 9.55
CA ARG A 38 -3.13 -14.97 10.45
C ARG A 38 -4.64 -14.80 10.37
N GLU A 39 -5.14 -13.57 10.42
CA GLU A 39 -6.57 -13.27 10.27
C GLU A 39 -7.11 -13.77 8.92
N ILE A 40 -6.35 -13.58 7.84
CA ILE A 40 -6.73 -14.08 6.51
C ILE A 40 -6.74 -15.61 6.49
N ALA A 41 -5.74 -16.25 7.09
CA ALA A 41 -5.64 -17.70 7.18
C ALA A 41 -6.81 -18.30 7.98
N ASP A 42 -7.14 -17.71 9.13
CA ASP A 42 -8.27 -18.12 9.98
C ASP A 42 -9.61 -17.98 9.25
N ILE A 43 -9.82 -16.89 8.50
CA ILE A 43 -11.07 -16.65 7.73
C ILE A 43 -11.23 -17.63 6.56
N LEU A 44 -10.13 -18.01 5.92
CA LEU A 44 -10.13 -18.89 4.75
C LEU A 44 -9.86 -20.35 5.10
N GLU A 45 -9.75 -20.67 6.40
CA GLU A 45 -9.48 -22.01 6.92
C GLU A 45 -8.19 -22.63 6.34
N TYR A 46 -7.16 -21.80 6.18
CA TYR A 46 -5.82 -22.22 5.78
C TYR A 46 -4.84 -22.21 6.96
N ASP A 47 -3.80 -23.04 6.90
CA ASP A 47 -2.59 -22.82 7.69
C ASP A 47 -1.84 -21.58 7.19
N GLU A 48 -1.22 -20.81 8.09
CA GLU A 48 -0.51 -19.58 7.74
C GLU A 48 0.64 -19.82 6.74
N ASN A 49 1.32 -20.96 6.80
CA ASN A 49 2.36 -21.35 5.85
C ASN A 49 1.78 -21.63 4.47
N THR A 50 0.63 -22.29 4.39
CA THR A 50 -0.10 -22.50 3.13
C THR A 50 -0.47 -21.15 2.52
N LEU A 51 -0.99 -20.23 3.34
CA LEU A 51 -1.34 -18.89 2.88
C LEU A 51 -0.11 -18.16 2.31
N LYS A 52 1.02 -18.17 3.03
CA LYS A 52 2.27 -17.55 2.57
C LYS A 52 2.78 -18.17 1.27
N ARG A 53 2.85 -19.50 1.18
CA ARG A 53 3.43 -20.18 0.01
C ARG A 53 2.61 -20.01 -1.26
N HIS A 54 1.28 -20.09 -1.15
CA HIS A 54 0.39 -20.14 -2.32
C HIS A 54 -0.17 -18.77 -2.71
N PHE A 55 -0.24 -17.81 -1.78
CA PHE A 55 -0.91 -16.54 -2.00
C PHE A 55 -0.01 -15.31 -1.78
N GLU A 56 1.31 -15.48 -1.71
CA GLU A 56 2.27 -14.38 -1.47
C GLU A 56 2.05 -13.19 -2.40
N ILE A 57 1.92 -13.44 -3.71
CA ILE A 57 1.76 -12.38 -4.72
C ILE A 57 0.50 -11.54 -4.44
N PHE A 58 -0.60 -12.18 -4.06
CA PHE A 58 -1.88 -11.53 -3.75
C PHE A 58 -1.82 -10.75 -2.44
N LEU A 59 -1.15 -11.31 -1.43
CA LEU A 59 -0.86 -10.59 -0.19
C LEU A 59 -0.05 -9.32 -0.48
N VAL A 60 1.09 -9.44 -1.18
CA VAL A 60 1.97 -8.32 -1.51
C VAL A 60 1.21 -7.23 -2.27
N LYS A 61 0.42 -7.63 -3.28
CA LYS A 61 -0.40 -6.71 -4.09
C LYS A 61 -1.46 -6.01 -3.24
N GLY A 62 -2.22 -6.73 -2.43
CA GLY A 62 -3.21 -6.15 -1.53
C GLY A 62 -2.57 -5.13 -0.57
N ARG A 63 -1.44 -5.48 0.05
CA ARG A 63 -0.70 -4.56 0.93
C ARG A 63 -0.19 -3.31 0.20
N ALA A 64 0.26 -3.46 -1.04
CA ALA A 64 0.67 -2.32 -1.86
C ALA A 64 -0.51 -1.38 -2.14
N ASN A 65 -1.69 -1.93 -2.46
CA ASN A 65 -2.91 -1.16 -2.66
C ASN A 65 -3.32 -0.40 -1.38
N LEU A 66 -3.25 -1.05 -0.21
CA LEU A 66 -3.50 -0.40 1.08
C LEU A 66 -2.57 0.80 1.29
N ARG A 67 -1.25 0.60 1.12
CA ARG A 67 -0.25 1.67 1.26
C ARG A 67 -0.52 2.83 0.31
N GLN A 68 -0.89 2.54 -0.94
CA GLN A 68 -1.22 3.56 -1.93
C GLN A 68 -2.46 4.39 -1.51
N LYS A 69 -3.54 3.72 -1.06
CA LYS A 69 -4.76 4.41 -0.59
C LYS A 69 -4.48 5.28 0.63
N LEU A 70 -3.74 4.75 1.61
CA LEU A 70 -3.37 5.49 2.81
C LEU A 70 -2.54 6.72 2.45
N LYS A 71 -1.52 6.56 1.59
CA LYS A 71 -0.68 7.67 1.12
C LYS A 71 -1.50 8.75 0.40
N ARG A 72 -2.40 8.35 -0.49
CA ARG A 72 -3.31 9.27 -1.18
C ARG A 72 -4.15 10.06 -0.18
N LYS A 73 -4.67 9.40 0.87
CA LYS A 73 -5.48 10.07 1.88
C LYS A 73 -4.66 11.01 2.77
N GLN A 74 -3.43 10.63 3.12
CA GLN A 74 -2.49 11.50 3.83
C GLN A 74 -2.21 12.78 3.04
N ILE A 75 -1.94 12.66 1.72
CA ILE A 75 -1.74 13.81 0.83
C ILE A 75 -3.00 14.70 0.77
N ASP A 76 -4.19 14.10 0.58
CA ASP A 76 -5.47 14.84 0.56
C ASP A 76 -5.69 15.65 1.85
N ILE A 77 -5.46 15.03 3.01
CA ILE A 77 -5.61 15.69 4.31
C ILE A 77 -4.57 16.80 4.49
N ALA A 78 -3.32 16.56 4.08
CA ALA A 78 -2.26 17.56 4.13
C ALA A 78 -2.65 18.81 3.32
N LEU A 79 -3.07 18.62 2.07
CA LEU A 79 -3.47 19.70 1.16
C LEU A 79 -4.74 20.45 1.61
N LYS A 80 -5.59 19.82 2.43
CA LYS A 80 -6.74 20.46 3.08
C LYS A 80 -6.39 21.35 4.28
N GLY A 81 -5.09 21.53 4.58
CA GLY A 81 -4.62 22.42 5.62
C GLY A 81 -4.13 21.71 6.89
N ASN A 82 -3.95 20.39 6.88
CA ASN A 82 -3.29 19.72 8.01
C ASN A 82 -1.77 19.97 7.96
N VAL A 83 -1.34 20.98 8.73
CA VAL A 83 0.06 21.44 8.79
C VAL A 83 1.01 20.33 9.25
N ALA A 84 0.63 19.56 10.27
CA ALA A 84 1.47 18.47 10.78
C ALA A 84 1.74 17.40 9.71
N MET A 85 0.72 17.04 8.92
CA MET A 85 0.87 16.10 7.82
C MET A 85 1.69 16.68 6.66
N LEU A 86 1.55 17.98 6.35
CA LEU A 86 2.39 18.66 5.36
C LEU A 86 3.88 18.60 5.77
N ILE A 87 4.19 18.94 7.02
CA ILE A 87 5.56 18.86 7.55
C ILE A 87 6.08 17.43 7.48
N TRP A 88 5.26 16.46 7.94
CA TRP A 88 5.66 15.05 7.93
C TRP A 88 5.94 14.55 6.50
N LEU A 89 5.07 14.84 5.54
CA LEU A 89 5.28 14.46 4.13
C LEU A 89 6.48 15.18 3.52
N GLY A 90 6.73 16.44 3.86
CA GLY A 90 7.92 17.18 3.45
C GLY A 90 9.21 16.51 3.92
N LYS A 91 9.25 16.05 5.17
CA LYS A 91 10.38 15.27 5.69
C LYS A 91 10.56 13.94 4.95
N GLN A 92 9.47 13.20 4.73
CA GLN A 92 9.53 11.85 4.15
C GLN A 92 9.80 11.81 2.64
N TYR A 93 9.28 12.77 1.86
CA TYR A 93 9.35 12.74 0.38
C TYR A 93 10.28 13.79 -0.22
N LEU A 94 10.60 14.85 0.53
CA LEU A 94 11.44 15.96 0.06
C LEU A 94 12.75 16.05 0.84
N GLU A 95 13.06 15.05 1.67
CA GLU A 95 14.29 14.97 2.48
C GLU A 95 14.53 16.23 3.34
N GLN A 96 13.44 16.89 3.74
CA GLN A 96 13.54 18.06 4.63
C GLN A 96 14.02 17.60 6.01
N ALA A 97 15.05 18.28 6.50
CA ALA A 97 15.59 18.06 7.84
C ALA A 97 15.32 19.26 8.74
N ASP A 98 15.10 19.00 10.03
CA ASP A 98 15.11 20.07 11.02
C ASP A 98 16.56 20.51 11.21
N ASN A 99 16.89 21.72 10.77
CA ASN A 99 18.18 22.33 11.08
C ASN A 99 18.14 22.89 12.50
N SER A 100 18.21 22.01 13.50
CA SER A 100 18.51 22.43 14.87
C SER A 100 20.00 22.76 14.95
N LYS A 101 20.40 23.96 14.50
CA LYS A 101 21.67 24.51 14.94
C LYS A 101 21.57 24.69 16.45
N ASP A 102 22.36 23.92 17.18
CA ASP A 102 22.33 23.94 18.63
C ASP A 102 22.79 25.33 19.09
N PHE A 103 21.86 26.15 19.56
CA PHE A 103 22.13 27.54 19.97
C PHE A 103 23.17 27.60 21.09
N ASN A 104 23.37 26.49 21.80
CA ASN A 104 24.36 26.37 22.87
C ASN A 104 25.81 26.46 22.34
N GLU A 105 26.12 25.87 21.18
CA GLU A 105 27.44 25.99 20.56
C GLU A 105 27.73 27.43 20.11
N LEU A 106 26.73 28.10 19.54
CA LEU A 106 26.86 29.50 19.11
C LEU A 106 27.08 30.46 20.28
N LYS A 107 26.43 30.21 21.42
CA LYS A 107 26.60 31.01 22.63
C LYS A 107 28.02 30.91 23.20
N VAL A 108 28.57 29.70 23.26
CA VAL A 108 29.96 29.47 23.71
C VAL A 108 30.97 30.15 22.78
N ILE A 109 30.74 30.15 21.47
CA ILE A 109 31.63 30.82 20.50
C ILE A 109 31.57 32.34 20.68
N LEU A 110 30.39 32.92 20.90
CA LEU A 110 30.22 34.35 21.15
C LEU A 110 30.91 34.77 22.46
N GLU A 111 30.68 34.05 23.54
CA GLU A 111 31.30 34.34 24.85
C GLU A 111 32.83 34.25 24.80
N ARG A 112 33.39 33.26 24.07
CA ARG A 112 34.86 33.16 23.86
C ARG A 112 35.44 34.29 23.03
N LYS A 113 34.67 34.86 22.10
CA LYS A 113 35.10 35.96 21.25
C LYS A 113 35.08 37.30 21.99
N GLU A 114 34.15 37.46 22.94
CA GLU A 114 34.05 38.65 23.82
C GLU A 114 35.15 38.66 24.90
N LEU A 115 35.61 37.49 25.36
CA LEU A 115 36.69 37.34 26.34
C LEU A 115 38.12 37.41 25.74
N GLY A 116 38.23 37.58 24.43
CA GLY A 116 39.49 37.56 23.67
C GLY A 116 40.04 38.93 23.26
N ASN A 117 39.67 40.01 23.97
CA ASN A 117 40.29 41.34 23.88
C ASN A 117 41.02 41.68 25.18
#